data_AF-A0A238TE73-F1
#
_entry.id   AF-A0A238TE73-F1
#
_cell.length_a   1.000
_cell.length_b   1.000
_cell.length_c   1.000
_cell.angle_alpha   90.00
_cell.angle_beta   90.00
_cell.angle_gamma   90.00
#
_symmetry.space_group_name_H-M   'P 1'
#
loop_
_entity.id
_entity.type
_entity.pdbx_description
1 polymer ?
#
loop_
_entity_poly.entity_id
_entity_poly.type
_entity_poly.pdbx_seq_one_letter_code
_entity_poly.pdbx_strand_id
1 'polypeptide(L)'
;MIDSKIQDQLNEALQLHNNVWADEAKTILAKNILLDLAEKTDPTIIGLLLGNDNLKRHFFVEANGVLVFKLQDFRFFLDKHSINNSYTKYANRIGLTDGNRFLKDSSDIVLDFPFKDCVLNGGQSTEEGEEVYFKRNNDQSDSQLYTKLTRKRQEIFFNQTLAFDEIDRLFDAKAFSKFSRYTADGKQVVGEIKRHLDGTPAENLIIKGNNLIALHSLAKQFKGKVKLIYIDPPYNTGEDSFKYNDKFSHSSWLTFMKNRLEIAKTLLADDGIILVQIDNSPSSLRESPEYGYLLVLMDEIFTRKNYVTTFTWKKKGNASNTKDGVGTITESILMYAKDFESITPNLQEFKRKYKYTDENGLEYNLENPVKTNEGTYKRETMVFPIITAEGTFYPPEGKRWAIGNNILDENGKIKPDVKYEIKDGIFYLKKI
;
A
#
# COMPACT_ATOMS: atom_id res chain seq x y z
N MET A 1 24.34 -28.81 17.62
CA MET A 1 25.05 -30.07 17.94
C MET A 1 24.11 -31.18 18.43
N ILE A 2 23.03 -30.85 19.16
CA ILE A 2 21.99 -31.83 19.58
C ILE A 2 21.06 -32.17 18.41
N ASP A 3 20.56 -31.17 17.69
CA ASP A 3 19.59 -31.33 16.60
C ASP A 3 20.08 -32.17 15.40
N SER A 4 21.38 -32.13 15.05
CA SER A 4 21.91 -32.95 13.96
C SER A 4 21.90 -34.45 14.30
N LYS A 5 22.15 -34.80 15.57
CA LYS A 5 22.12 -36.20 16.03
C LYS A 5 20.71 -36.79 15.99
N ILE A 6 19.70 -35.99 16.29
CA ILE A 6 18.29 -36.40 16.20
C ILE A 6 17.90 -36.63 14.74
N GLN A 7 18.40 -35.82 13.80
CA GLN A 7 18.14 -36.01 12.37
C GLN A 7 18.77 -37.30 11.84
N ASP A 8 20.01 -37.60 12.24
CA ASP A 8 20.68 -38.83 11.84
C ASP A 8 19.93 -40.07 12.35
N GLN A 9 19.46 -40.01 13.60
CA GLN A 9 18.66 -41.08 14.22
C GLN A 9 17.28 -41.24 13.58
N LEU A 10 16.66 -40.13 13.16
CA LEU A 10 15.41 -40.15 12.41
C LEU A 10 15.60 -40.84 11.06
N ASN A 11 16.65 -40.46 10.33
CA ASN A 11 16.98 -41.07 9.05
C ASN A 11 17.25 -42.57 9.21
N GLU A 12 18.02 -42.98 10.22
CA GLU A 12 18.31 -44.38 10.53
C GLU A 12 17.03 -45.17 10.84
N ALA A 13 16.15 -44.64 11.70
CA ALA A 13 14.90 -45.30 12.05
C ALA A 13 13.97 -45.48 10.83
N LEU A 14 13.98 -44.53 9.89
CA LEU A 14 13.12 -44.55 8.71
C LEU A 14 13.69 -45.37 7.53
N GLN A 15 14.94 -45.86 7.60
CA GLN A 15 15.55 -46.66 6.53
C GLN A 15 14.72 -47.90 6.18
N LEU A 16 14.00 -48.46 7.14
CA LEU A 16 13.17 -49.65 6.97
C LEU A 16 11.85 -49.38 6.22
N HIS A 17 11.45 -48.11 6.05
CA HIS A 17 10.18 -47.73 5.45
C HIS A 17 10.37 -47.13 4.06
N ASN A 18 10.07 -47.87 2.99
CA ASN A 18 10.38 -47.46 1.63
C ASN A 18 9.60 -46.21 1.15
N ASN A 19 8.37 -46.01 1.64
CA ASN A 19 7.46 -44.99 1.10
C ASN A 19 7.69 -43.58 1.66
N VAL A 20 8.68 -43.37 2.55
CA VAL A 20 9.01 -42.06 3.12
C VAL A 20 10.29 -41.46 2.56
N TRP A 21 10.82 -42.03 1.47
CA TRP A 21 12.00 -41.54 0.77
C TRP A 21 11.63 -41.05 -0.63
N ALA A 22 12.25 -39.95 -1.06
CA ALA A 22 12.04 -39.33 -2.36
C ALA A 22 12.99 -39.91 -3.43
N ASP A 23 14.00 -40.68 -3.03
CA ASP A 23 14.99 -41.32 -3.87
C ASP A 23 15.20 -42.79 -3.48
N GLU A 24 15.54 -43.63 -4.46
CA GLU A 24 15.80 -45.06 -4.23
C GLU A 24 17.02 -45.32 -3.34
N ALA A 25 17.96 -44.37 -3.29
CA ALA A 25 19.13 -44.43 -2.42
C ALA A 25 18.83 -44.06 -0.96
N LYS A 26 17.59 -43.67 -0.63
CA LYS A 26 17.12 -43.32 0.73
C LYS A 26 18.00 -42.28 1.41
N THR A 27 18.32 -41.23 0.66
CA THR A 27 19.12 -40.10 1.13
C THR A 27 18.27 -38.84 1.36
N ILE A 28 17.07 -38.78 0.76
CA ILE A 28 16.17 -37.64 0.79
C ILE A 28 14.80 -38.10 1.32
N LEU A 29 14.35 -37.55 2.44
CA LEU A 29 13.02 -37.84 2.99
C LEU A 29 11.91 -37.21 2.14
N ALA A 30 10.89 -38.01 1.79
CA ALA A 30 9.63 -37.54 1.21
C ALA A 30 8.76 -36.93 2.32
N LYS A 31 9.15 -35.72 2.77
CA LYS A 31 8.60 -35.04 3.95
C LYS A 31 7.08 -34.91 3.96
N ASN A 32 6.45 -34.60 2.83
CA ASN A 32 4.99 -34.48 2.76
C ASN A 32 4.29 -35.81 3.05
N ILE A 33 4.87 -36.92 2.59
CA ILE A 33 4.35 -38.27 2.82
C ILE A 33 4.60 -38.67 4.27
N LEU A 34 5.80 -38.42 4.79
CA LEU A 34 6.15 -38.68 6.18
C LEU A 34 5.26 -37.89 7.15
N LEU A 35 4.98 -36.63 6.84
CA LEU A 35 4.11 -35.77 7.65
C LEU A 35 2.65 -36.22 7.58
N ASP A 36 2.13 -36.56 6.40
CA ASP A 36 0.77 -37.11 6.24
C ASP A 36 0.59 -38.41 7.04
N LEU A 37 1.57 -39.31 7.01
CA LEU A 37 1.56 -40.54 7.81
C LEU A 37 1.63 -40.25 9.31
N ALA A 38 2.46 -39.28 9.74
CA ALA A 38 2.55 -38.88 11.14
C ALA A 38 1.25 -38.21 11.64
N GLU A 39 0.61 -37.37 10.82
CA GLU A 39 -0.69 -36.74 11.13
C GLU A 39 -1.81 -37.78 11.26
N LYS A 40 -1.77 -38.84 10.43
CA LYS A 40 -2.69 -39.98 10.51
C LYS A 40 -2.36 -40.98 11.61
N THR A 41 -1.31 -40.71 12.41
CA THR A 41 -0.83 -41.62 13.47
C THR A 41 -0.55 -43.02 12.91
N ASP A 42 0.12 -43.10 11.75
CA ASP A 42 0.46 -44.37 11.12
C ASP A 42 1.24 -45.27 12.11
N PRO A 43 0.76 -46.49 12.42
CA PRO A 43 1.37 -47.34 13.45
C PRO A 43 2.83 -47.70 13.15
N THR A 44 3.22 -47.73 11.88
CA THR A 44 4.58 -48.10 11.47
C THR A 44 5.52 -46.93 11.67
N ILE A 45 5.15 -45.72 11.24
CA ILE A 45 5.94 -44.50 11.51
C ILE A 45 6.06 -44.24 13.01
N ILE A 46 4.94 -44.28 13.74
CA ILE A 46 4.94 -44.07 15.19
C ILE A 46 5.77 -45.15 15.90
N GLY A 47 5.66 -46.42 15.46
CA GLY A 47 6.46 -47.53 15.98
C GLY A 47 7.97 -47.34 15.78
N LEU A 48 8.39 -46.87 14.60
CA LEU A 48 9.80 -46.58 14.31
C LEU A 48 10.35 -45.45 15.18
N LEU A 49 9.56 -44.40 15.42
CA LEU A 49 9.96 -43.30 16.31
C LEU A 49 10.03 -43.74 17.78
N LEU A 50 9.11 -44.61 18.23
CA LEU A 50 9.11 -45.18 19.58
C LEU A 50 10.26 -46.16 19.82
N GLY A 51 10.72 -46.85 18.77
CA GLY A 51 11.81 -47.83 18.82
C GLY A 51 13.19 -47.21 19.05
N ASN A 52 13.33 -45.89 18.95
CA ASN A 52 14.57 -45.18 19.21
C ASN A 52 14.42 -44.28 20.45
N ASP A 53 15.22 -44.54 21.50
CA ASP A 53 15.10 -43.83 22.79
C ASP A 53 15.24 -42.31 22.69
N ASN A 54 16.05 -41.82 21.75
CA ASN A 54 16.27 -40.39 21.58
C ASN A 54 15.12 -39.74 20.82
N LEU A 55 14.62 -40.38 19.75
CA LEU A 55 13.41 -39.93 19.05
C LEU A 55 12.19 -39.98 19.97
N LYS A 56 12.08 -41.03 20.78
CA LYS A 56 11.04 -41.18 21.81
C LYS A 56 11.07 -40.02 22.81
N ARG A 57 12.24 -39.72 23.39
CA ARG A 57 12.38 -38.58 24.33
C ARG A 57 12.10 -37.23 23.66
N HIS A 58 12.40 -37.10 22.38
CA HIS A 58 12.30 -35.83 21.66
C HIS A 58 10.88 -35.56 21.13
N PHE A 59 10.18 -36.58 20.63
CA PHE A 59 8.88 -36.46 19.98
C PHE A 59 7.71 -37.02 20.78
N PHE A 60 7.93 -37.57 21.97
CA PHE A 60 6.86 -38.07 22.83
C PHE A 60 6.95 -37.47 24.22
N VAL A 61 5.80 -37.39 24.88
CA VAL A 61 5.66 -37.02 26.29
C VAL A 61 4.80 -38.06 26.99
N GLU A 62 5.20 -38.46 28.19
CA GLU A 62 4.41 -39.37 29.01
C GLU A 62 3.38 -38.56 29.81
N ALA A 63 2.10 -38.89 29.64
CA ALA A 63 1.00 -38.30 30.37
C ALA A 63 0.14 -39.43 30.95
N ASN A 64 0.06 -39.54 32.27
CA ASN A 64 -0.70 -40.58 32.98
C ASN A 64 -0.36 -42.02 32.54
N GLY A 65 0.93 -42.32 32.31
CA GLY A 65 1.38 -43.64 31.88
C GLY A 65 1.14 -43.94 30.39
N VAL A 66 0.68 -42.96 29.61
CA VAL A 66 0.48 -43.08 28.15
C VAL A 66 1.46 -42.16 27.43
N LEU A 67 2.11 -42.67 26.39
CA LEU A 67 2.97 -41.88 25.52
C LEU A 67 2.15 -41.13 24.48
N VAL A 68 2.24 -39.81 24.50
CA VAL A 68 1.57 -38.91 23.55
C VAL A 68 2.59 -38.39 22.54
N PHE A 69 2.29 -38.57 21.26
CA PHE A 69 3.12 -38.06 20.17
C PHE A 69 2.95 -36.55 20.00
N LYS A 70 4.06 -35.81 20.07
CA LYS A 70 4.12 -34.36 19.90
C LYS A 70 4.17 -34.01 18.41
N LEU A 71 3.05 -34.18 17.72
CA LEU A 71 2.92 -33.97 16.28
C LEU A 71 3.45 -32.60 15.81
N GLN A 72 3.15 -31.54 16.57
CA GLN A 72 3.62 -30.18 16.26
C GLN A 72 5.15 -30.05 16.35
N ASP A 73 5.77 -30.64 17.38
CA ASP A 73 7.23 -30.65 17.53
C ASP A 73 7.90 -31.44 16.41
N PHE A 74 7.30 -32.57 15.99
CA PHE A 74 7.79 -33.37 14.88
C PHE A 74 7.69 -32.62 13.54
N ARG A 75 6.56 -31.95 13.29
CA ARG A 75 6.37 -31.11 12.10
C ARG A 75 7.40 -29.98 12.04
N PHE A 76 7.57 -29.27 13.14
CA PHE A 76 8.57 -28.20 13.26
C PHE A 76 10.00 -28.72 13.05
N PHE A 77 10.32 -29.88 13.61
CA PHE A 77 11.62 -30.52 13.41
C PHE A 77 11.89 -30.85 11.94
N LEU A 78 10.93 -31.45 11.23
CA LEU A 78 11.02 -31.71 9.79
C LEU A 78 11.14 -30.43 8.96
N ASP A 79 10.50 -29.34 9.40
CA ASP A 79 10.63 -28.00 8.82
C ASP A 79 12.02 -27.41 9.00
N LYS A 80 12.61 -27.55 10.17
CA LYS A 80 13.95 -27.07 10.49
C LYS A 80 15.06 -27.83 9.74
N HIS A 81 14.89 -29.13 9.55
CA HIS A 81 15.96 -30.00 9.02
C HIS A 81 15.89 -30.31 7.51
N SER A 82 14.90 -29.77 6.80
CA SER A 82 14.81 -29.89 5.33
C SER A 82 15.88 -29.10 4.53
N ILE A 83 16.85 -28.48 5.19
CA ILE A 83 17.74 -27.45 4.63
C ILE A 83 18.97 -28.02 3.89
N ASN A 84 19.25 -29.33 3.95
CA ASN A 84 20.49 -29.85 3.38
C ASN A 84 20.48 -30.12 1.86
N ASN A 85 19.39 -29.85 1.12
CA ASN A 85 19.34 -30.08 -0.33
C ASN A 85 18.50 -29.04 -1.13
N SER A 86 18.68 -27.74 -0.87
CA SER A 86 18.08 -26.72 -1.74
C SER A 86 19.03 -25.56 -2.01
N TYR A 87 19.71 -25.62 -3.16
CA TYR A 87 20.15 -24.43 -3.87
C TYR A 87 18.92 -23.72 -4.44
N THR A 88 18.37 -22.80 -3.61
CA THR A 88 17.37 -21.76 -3.91
C THR A 88 16.19 -22.15 -4.81
N LYS A 89 15.01 -22.41 -4.20
CA LYS A 89 13.68 -21.99 -4.67
C LYS A 89 12.65 -22.33 -3.58
N TYR A 90 12.34 -21.39 -2.66
CA TYR A 90 11.07 -21.18 -1.93
C TYR A 90 11.26 -20.59 -0.52
N ALA A 91 10.45 -19.55 -0.25
CA ALA A 91 9.90 -19.16 1.04
C ALA A 91 10.85 -18.59 2.12
N ASN A 92 11.44 -17.43 1.78
CA ASN A 92 11.67 -16.34 2.73
C ASN A 92 10.34 -15.88 3.35
N ARG A 93 9.77 -16.62 4.30
CA ARG A 93 8.64 -16.11 5.11
C ARG A 93 9.23 -15.13 6.13
N ILE A 94 9.39 -13.87 5.72
CA ILE A 94 9.72 -12.76 6.64
C ILE A 94 8.49 -12.51 7.51
N GLY A 95 8.64 -12.48 8.83
CA GLY A 95 7.56 -12.26 9.77
C GLY A 95 8.08 -12.15 11.21
N LEU A 96 7.25 -11.59 12.09
CA LEU A 96 7.56 -11.51 13.51
C LEU A 96 7.44 -12.91 14.14
N THR A 97 8.37 -13.26 15.03
CA THR A 97 8.45 -14.56 15.71
C THR A 97 8.67 -14.36 17.20
N ASP A 98 8.12 -15.26 18.02
CA ASP A 98 8.38 -15.34 19.47
C ASP A 98 9.64 -16.17 19.80
N GLY A 99 10.34 -16.67 18.77
CA GLY A 99 11.51 -17.55 18.89
C GLY A 99 11.20 -19.03 18.63
N ASN A 100 9.94 -19.46 18.77
CA ASN A 100 9.50 -20.84 18.53
C ASN A 100 8.54 -20.95 17.33
N ARG A 101 7.71 -19.93 17.08
CA ARG A 101 6.72 -19.90 16.00
C ARG A 101 6.55 -18.50 15.41
N PHE A 102 6.08 -18.43 14.17
CA PHE A 102 5.62 -17.15 13.61
C PHE A 102 4.37 -16.67 14.34
N LEU A 103 4.32 -15.36 14.61
CA LEU A 103 3.22 -14.73 15.33
C LEU A 103 1.85 -14.95 14.66
N LYS A 104 1.80 -14.95 13.33
CA LYS A 104 0.57 -15.23 12.57
C LYS A 104 0.08 -16.68 12.66
N ASP A 105 0.95 -17.59 13.07
CA ASP A 105 0.66 -19.01 13.24
C ASP A 105 0.45 -19.34 14.74
N SER A 106 0.51 -18.32 15.62
CA SER A 106 0.26 -18.43 17.06
C SER A 106 -1.21 -18.14 17.39
N SER A 107 -1.82 -19.00 18.21
CA SER A 107 -3.11 -18.72 18.86
C SER A 107 -2.98 -17.83 20.09
N ASP A 108 -1.76 -17.72 20.63
CA ASP A 108 -1.54 -17.15 21.97
C ASP A 108 -1.14 -15.67 21.91
N ILE A 109 -0.76 -15.19 20.72
CA ILE A 109 -0.39 -13.80 20.48
C ILE A 109 -1.01 -13.38 19.15
N VAL A 110 -1.90 -12.39 19.18
CA VAL A 110 -2.53 -11.82 17.99
C VAL A 110 -1.99 -10.41 17.76
N LEU A 111 -1.85 -10.01 16.49
CA LEU A 111 -1.81 -8.58 16.16
C LEU A 111 -3.20 -8.01 16.48
N ASP A 112 -3.34 -7.45 17.68
CA ASP A 112 -4.59 -6.85 18.11
C ASP A 112 -4.65 -5.42 17.57
N PHE A 113 -5.33 -5.26 16.44
CA PHE A 113 -5.77 -3.95 16.01
C PHE A 113 -6.94 -3.57 16.93
N PRO A 114 -6.80 -2.52 17.77
CA PRO A 114 -7.89 -2.10 18.63
C PRO A 114 -9.12 -1.86 17.77
N PHE A 115 -10.26 -2.47 18.13
CA PHE A 115 -11.53 -2.37 17.40
C PHE A 115 -11.62 -3.13 16.06
N LYS A 116 -10.85 -4.21 15.86
CA LYS A 116 -10.95 -5.08 14.67
C LYS A 116 -12.36 -5.61 14.39
N ASP A 117 -13.14 -5.77 15.44
CA ASP A 117 -14.52 -6.24 15.48
C ASP A 117 -15.53 -5.10 15.49
N CYS A 118 -15.10 -3.89 15.14
CA CYS A 118 -15.97 -2.73 15.04
C CYS A 118 -16.10 -2.22 13.60
N VAL A 119 -17.21 -1.54 13.36
CA VAL A 119 -17.48 -0.74 12.17
C VAL A 119 -17.47 0.72 12.58
N LEU A 120 -16.61 1.52 11.95
CA LEU A 120 -16.61 2.96 12.16
C LEU A 120 -17.56 3.62 11.18
N ASN A 121 -18.58 4.31 11.72
CA ASN A 121 -19.53 5.05 10.88
C ASN A 121 -18.80 6.07 10.00
N GLY A 122 -17.84 6.83 10.58
CA GLY A 122 -17.02 7.79 9.82
C GLY A 122 -17.85 8.81 9.05
N GLY A 123 -19.04 9.15 9.56
CA GLY A 123 -19.99 9.99 8.88
C GLY A 123 -19.71 11.46 9.13
N GLN A 124 -20.15 12.32 8.22
CA GLN A 124 -20.14 13.76 8.39
C GLN A 124 -21.57 14.28 8.25
N SER A 125 -22.09 14.97 9.26
CA SER A 125 -23.48 15.47 9.27
C SER A 125 -23.60 16.83 8.58
N THR A 126 -22.50 17.59 8.56
CA THR A 126 -22.32 18.91 7.95
C THR A 126 -20.98 18.93 7.21
N GLU A 127 -20.77 19.87 6.27
CA GLU A 127 -19.47 19.98 5.56
C GLU A 127 -18.34 20.39 6.53
N GLU A 128 -18.70 20.96 7.68
CA GLU A 128 -17.82 21.35 8.78
C GLU A 128 -17.51 20.22 9.78
N GLY A 129 -18.14 19.04 9.67
CA GLY A 129 -17.89 17.93 10.60
C GLY A 129 -18.55 18.08 11.96
N GLU A 130 -19.52 18.98 12.08
CA GLU A 130 -20.23 19.26 13.32
C GLU A 130 -21.49 18.40 13.48
N GLU A 131 -21.78 18.01 14.72
CA GLU A 131 -23.02 17.37 15.12
C GLU A 131 -23.80 18.23 16.12
N VAL A 132 -25.12 18.18 16.00
CA VAL A 132 -26.05 18.79 16.93
C VAL A 132 -26.40 17.77 18.00
N TYR A 133 -26.30 18.16 19.27
CA TYR A 133 -26.78 17.37 20.40
C TYR A 133 -27.63 18.24 21.34
N PHE A 134 -28.48 17.58 22.12
CA PHE A 134 -29.35 18.26 23.07
C PHE A 134 -28.88 17.95 24.49
N LYS A 135 -28.44 18.99 25.21
CA LYS A 135 -28.03 18.87 26.62
C LYS A 135 -29.25 19.11 27.50
N ARG A 136 -29.59 18.14 28.36
CA ARG A 136 -30.66 18.31 29.35
C ARG A 136 -30.22 19.29 30.44
N ASN A 137 -31.05 20.29 30.72
CA ASN A 137 -30.90 21.20 31.84
C ASN A 137 -31.79 20.70 32.98
N ASN A 138 -31.19 20.17 34.05
CA ASN A 138 -31.94 19.62 35.18
C ASN A 138 -32.57 20.70 36.08
N ASP A 139 -32.19 21.97 35.89
CA ASP A 139 -32.54 23.08 36.78
C ASP A 139 -33.56 24.07 36.15
N GLN A 140 -34.18 23.72 35.01
CA GLN A 140 -35.11 24.60 34.30
C GLN A 140 -36.48 23.96 34.07
N SER A 141 -37.52 24.81 33.93
CA SER A 141 -38.90 24.40 33.65
C SER A 141 -39.03 23.55 32.37
N ASP A 142 -40.08 22.74 32.27
CA ASP A 142 -40.31 21.78 31.17
C ASP A 142 -40.19 22.37 29.75
N SER A 143 -40.47 23.65 29.59
CA SER A 143 -40.33 24.38 28.31
C SER A 143 -38.89 24.71 27.88
N GLN A 144 -37.88 24.55 28.76
CA GLN A 144 -36.45 24.82 28.48
C GLN A 144 -35.54 23.63 28.89
N LEU A 145 -36.11 22.42 28.94
CA LEU A 145 -35.44 21.23 29.45
C LEU A 145 -34.22 20.80 28.64
N TYR A 146 -34.09 21.22 27.37
CA TYR A 146 -32.99 20.86 26.49
C TYR A 146 -32.39 22.08 25.79
N THR A 147 -31.07 22.22 25.87
CA THR A 147 -30.31 23.19 25.08
C THR A 147 -29.75 22.51 23.83
N LYS A 148 -30.08 23.04 22.66
CA LYS A 148 -29.46 22.63 21.39
C LYS A 148 -28.03 23.17 21.36
N LEU A 149 -27.05 22.29 21.27
CA LEU A 149 -25.63 22.63 21.18
C LEU A 149 -25.00 21.95 19.96
N THR A 150 -23.91 22.53 19.50
CA THR A 150 -23.12 22.02 18.38
C THR A 150 -21.73 21.66 18.87
N ARG A 151 -21.18 20.54 18.42
CA ARG A 151 -19.80 20.13 18.69
C ARG A 151 -19.18 19.46 17.47
N LYS A 152 -17.85 19.36 17.41
CA LYS A 152 -17.19 18.44 16.46
C LYS A 152 -17.71 17.03 16.70
N ARG A 153 -18.08 16.34 15.62
CA ARG A 153 -18.62 14.98 15.69
C ARG A 153 -17.63 14.06 16.38
N GLN A 154 -18.14 13.23 17.31
CA GLN A 154 -17.38 12.14 17.89
C GLN A 154 -17.58 10.89 17.03
N GLU A 155 -16.50 10.18 16.75
CA GLU A 155 -16.56 8.94 15.97
C GLU A 155 -17.27 7.85 16.77
N ILE A 156 -18.19 7.14 16.11
CA ILE A 156 -18.98 6.07 16.71
C ILE A 156 -18.50 4.74 16.14
N PHE A 157 -18.03 3.87 17.04
CA PHE A 157 -17.70 2.48 16.76
C PHE A 157 -18.89 1.60 17.10
N PHE A 158 -19.38 0.86 16.12
CA PHE A 158 -20.37 -0.19 16.33
C PHE A 158 -19.66 -1.52 16.44
N ASN A 159 -19.80 -2.23 17.56
CA ASN A 159 -19.27 -3.58 17.69
C ASN A 159 -20.12 -4.56 16.86
N GLN A 160 -19.46 -5.42 16.07
CA GLN A 160 -20.11 -6.36 15.16
C GLN A 160 -21.07 -7.34 15.86
N THR A 161 -20.79 -7.70 17.11
CA THR A 161 -21.63 -8.62 17.88
C THR A 161 -22.75 -7.88 18.61
N LEU A 162 -22.43 -6.74 19.23
CA LEU A 162 -23.36 -6.03 20.11
C LEU A 162 -24.31 -5.08 19.38
N ALA A 163 -23.92 -4.58 18.20
CA ALA A 163 -24.65 -3.57 17.43
C ALA A 163 -24.93 -4.04 15.99
N PHE A 164 -25.25 -5.34 15.85
CA PHE A 164 -25.47 -5.95 14.53
C PHE A 164 -26.65 -5.28 13.79
N ASP A 165 -27.72 -4.92 14.50
CA ASP A 165 -28.89 -4.24 13.91
C ASP A 165 -28.53 -2.86 13.34
N GLU A 166 -27.69 -2.08 14.04
CA GLU A 166 -27.21 -0.79 13.56
C GLU A 166 -26.28 -0.95 12.35
N ILE A 167 -25.44 -1.97 12.36
CA ILE A 167 -24.52 -2.28 11.26
C ILE A 167 -25.28 -2.74 10.02
N ASP A 168 -26.26 -3.63 10.17
CA ASP A 168 -27.11 -4.09 9.08
C ASP A 168 -27.86 -2.91 8.46
N ARG A 169 -28.44 -2.05 9.28
CA ARG A 169 -29.05 -0.80 8.80
C ARG A 169 -28.04 0.13 8.13
N LEU A 170 -26.79 0.16 8.56
CA LEU A 170 -25.75 0.98 7.93
C LEU A 170 -25.40 0.44 6.53
N PHE A 171 -25.29 -0.89 6.41
CA PHE A 171 -24.87 -1.59 5.20
C PHE A 171 -26.01 -1.89 4.24
N ASP A 172 -27.26 -1.75 4.67
CA ASP A 172 -28.43 -1.91 3.82
C ASP A 172 -28.38 -0.98 2.61
N ALA A 173 -28.78 -1.50 1.45
CA ALA A 173 -28.82 -0.70 0.23
C ALA A 173 -29.77 0.50 0.40
N LYS A 174 -29.23 1.71 0.22
CA LYS A 174 -30.03 2.94 0.28
C LYS A 174 -30.52 3.32 -1.11
N ALA A 175 -31.75 3.86 -1.15
CA ALA A 175 -32.26 4.48 -2.36
C ALA A 175 -31.45 5.76 -2.64
N PHE A 176 -30.79 5.80 -3.78
CA PHE A 176 -30.18 7.03 -4.25
C PHE A 176 -31.29 8.01 -4.64
N SER A 177 -31.25 9.22 -4.07
CA SER A 177 -32.23 10.27 -4.31
C SER A 177 -31.52 11.59 -4.61
N LYS A 178 -32.24 12.55 -5.22
CA LYS A 178 -31.73 13.89 -5.57
C LYS A 178 -30.55 13.88 -6.55
N PHE A 179 -30.65 13.05 -7.58
CA PHE A 179 -29.71 13.05 -8.68
C PHE A 179 -29.69 14.38 -9.44
N SER A 180 -28.52 14.75 -9.95
CA SER A 180 -28.34 15.91 -10.80
C SER A 180 -27.38 15.55 -11.93
N ARG A 181 -27.79 15.80 -13.17
CA ARG A 181 -26.95 15.64 -14.35
C ARG A 181 -26.35 16.99 -14.71
N TYR A 182 -25.03 17.03 -14.87
CA TYR A 182 -24.34 18.22 -15.35
C TYR A 182 -23.98 17.99 -16.81
N THR A 183 -24.47 18.86 -17.68
CA THR A 183 -24.22 18.89 -19.12
C THR A 183 -23.49 20.18 -19.50
N ALA A 184 -23.05 20.31 -20.75
CA ALA A 184 -22.51 21.58 -21.25
C ALA A 184 -23.51 22.74 -21.07
N ASP A 185 -24.80 22.44 -21.10
CA ASP A 185 -25.90 23.40 -20.95
C ASP A 185 -26.35 23.62 -19.49
N GLY A 186 -25.59 23.07 -18.52
CA GLY A 186 -25.86 23.23 -17.09
C GLY A 186 -26.50 22.02 -16.42
N LYS A 187 -27.16 22.27 -15.27
CA LYS A 187 -27.68 21.25 -14.35
C LYS A 187 -29.12 20.84 -14.70
N GLN A 188 -29.35 19.55 -14.92
CA GLN A 188 -30.64 18.94 -15.24
C GLN A 188 -31.08 17.96 -14.15
N VAL A 189 -32.40 17.86 -13.93
CA VAL A 189 -33.00 16.85 -13.04
C VAL A 189 -32.95 15.48 -13.72
N VAL A 190 -32.66 14.44 -12.94
CA VAL A 190 -32.55 13.07 -13.44
C VAL A 190 -33.70 12.23 -12.88
N GLY A 191 -34.53 11.67 -13.77
CA GLY A 191 -35.57 10.70 -13.42
C GLY A 191 -35.04 9.27 -13.28
N GLU A 192 -34.02 8.91 -14.05
CA GLU A 192 -33.36 7.60 -14.01
C GLU A 192 -31.90 7.69 -14.46
N ILE A 193 -31.07 6.77 -13.94
CA ILE A 193 -29.68 6.60 -14.38
C ILE A 193 -29.70 5.85 -15.72
N LYS A 194 -29.09 6.44 -16.76
CA LYS A 194 -28.88 5.79 -18.06
C LYS A 194 -27.99 4.57 -17.89
N ARG A 195 -28.32 3.48 -18.57
CA ARG A 195 -27.60 2.21 -18.47
C ARG A 195 -27.21 1.65 -19.82
N HIS A 196 -26.09 0.94 -19.84
CA HIS A 196 -25.72 0.02 -20.90
C HIS A 196 -26.55 -1.27 -20.83
N LEU A 197 -26.46 -2.11 -21.86
CA LEU A 197 -27.17 -3.38 -21.96
C LEU A 197 -26.85 -4.36 -20.81
N ASP A 198 -25.67 -4.25 -20.23
CA ASP A 198 -25.20 -5.05 -19.08
C ASP A 198 -25.62 -4.48 -17.70
N GLY A 199 -26.46 -3.43 -17.72
CA GLY A 199 -26.99 -2.75 -16.54
C GLY A 199 -26.02 -1.78 -15.85
N THR A 200 -24.79 -1.60 -16.37
CA THR A 200 -23.86 -0.59 -15.85
C THR A 200 -24.29 0.83 -16.24
N PRO A 201 -24.03 1.87 -15.44
CA PRO A 201 -24.33 3.24 -15.81
C PRO A 201 -23.59 3.65 -17.07
N ALA A 202 -24.33 4.26 -17.99
CA ALA A 202 -23.83 4.86 -19.21
C ALA A 202 -23.57 6.37 -19.04
N GLU A 203 -23.43 6.83 -17.80
CA GLU A 203 -23.18 8.23 -17.49
C GLU A 203 -22.33 8.39 -16.23
N ASN A 204 -21.72 9.57 -16.08
CA ASN A 204 -20.91 9.91 -14.91
C ASN A 204 -21.82 10.27 -13.72
N LEU A 205 -21.50 9.75 -12.55
CA LEU A 205 -22.29 9.94 -11.33
C LEU A 205 -21.49 10.67 -10.26
N ILE A 206 -22.14 11.60 -9.56
CA ILE A 206 -21.62 12.24 -8.34
C ILE A 206 -22.58 11.90 -7.20
N ILE A 207 -22.05 11.29 -6.14
CA ILE A 207 -22.83 10.89 -4.97
C ILE A 207 -22.39 11.74 -3.77
N LYS A 208 -23.31 12.52 -3.20
CA LYS A 208 -23.08 13.26 -1.96
C LYS A 208 -23.57 12.43 -0.77
N GLY A 209 -22.66 12.06 0.13
CA GLY A 209 -23.02 11.33 1.35
C GLY A 209 -21.82 10.62 1.98
N ASN A 210 -22.09 9.81 3.01
CA ASN A 210 -21.08 8.95 3.61
C ASN A 210 -20.65 7.87 2.60
N ASN A 211 -19.35 7.81 2.30
CA ASN A 211 -18.78 6.88 1.33
C ASN A 211 -19.00 5.41 1.70
N LEU A 212 -18.98 5.03 2.98
CA LEU A 212 -19.24 3.65 3.40
C LEU A 212 -20.66 3.21 2.99
N ILE A 213 -21.66 4.03 3.32
CA ILE A 213 -23.07 3.79 2.95
C ILE A 213 -23.24 3.78 1.42
N ALA A 214 -22.58 4.70 0.73
CA ALA A 214 -22.62 4.78 -0.72
C ALA A 214 -22.03 3.52 -1.37
N LEU A 215 -20.87 3.05 -0.90
CA LEU A 215 -20.19 1.84 -1.41
C LEU A 215 -21.06 0.59 -1.22
N HIS A 216 -21.67 0.41 -0.05
CA HIS A 216 -22.61 -0.69 0.20
C HIS A 216 -23.86 -0.61 -0.68
N SER A 217 -24.38 0.60 -0.92
CA SER A 217 -25.51 0.80 -1.83
C SER A 217 -25.15 0.51 -3.29
N LEU A 218 -23.92 0.82 -3.71
CA LEU A 218 -23.40 0.49 -5.03
C LEU A 218 -23.12 -1.02 -5.20
N ALA A 219 -22.71 -1.72 -4.13
CA ALA A 219 -22.36 -3.13 -4.21
C ALA A 219 -23.48 -4.02 -4.79
N LYS A 220 -24.76 -3.67 -4.59
CA LYS A 220 -25.89 -4.39 -5.18
C LYS A 220 -25.86 -4.44 -6.72
N GLN A 221 -25.25 -3.45 -7.38
CA GLN A 221 -25.29 -3.29 -8.84
C GLN A 221 -23.91 -3.41 -9.49
N PHE A 222 -22.85 -3.03 -8.78
CA PHE A 222 -21.51 -2.83 -9.31
C PHE A 222 -20.47 -3.83 -8.81
N LYS A 223 -20.87 -4.79 -7.98
CA LYS A 223 -19.97 -5.86 -7.53
C LYS A 223 -19.33 -6.55 -8.73
N GLY A 224 -18.00 -6.63 -8.74
CA GLY A 224 -17.26 -7.25 -9.84
C GLY A 224 -17.18 -6.42 -11.14
N LYS A 225 -17.58 -5.14 -11.14
CA LYS A 225 -17.70 -4.35 -12.38
C LYS A 225 -16.77 -3.13 -12.45
N VAL A 226 -16.15 -2.73 -11.35
CA VAL A 226 -15.30 -1.52 -11.30
C VAL A 226 -13.90 -1.84 -11.80
N LYS A 227 -13.47 -1.17 -12.89
CA LYS A 227 -12.13 -1.40 -13.46
C LYS A 227 -11.01 -0.73 -12.68
N LEU A 228 -11.24 0.48 -12.18
CA LEU A 228 -10.25 1.28 -11.47
C LEU A 228 -10.90 2.02 -10.30
N ILE A 229 -10.25 1.95 -9.15
CA ILE A 229 -10.55 2.79 -7.99
C ILE A 229 -9.31 3.63 -7.70
N TYR A 230 -9.49 4.93 -7.54
CA TYR A 230 -8.46 5.82 -7.01
C TYR A 230 -9.03 6.55 -5.80
N ILE A 231 -8.29 6.55 -4.70
CA ILE A 231 -8.67 7.25 -3.48
C ILE A 231 -7.49 8.03 -2.90
N ASP A 232 -7.82 9.19 -2.36
CA ASP A 232 -6.94 10.08 -1.61
C ASP A 232 -7.55 10.26 -0.20
N PRO A 233 -7.39 9.26 0.69
CA PRO A 233 -7.96 9.29 2.03
C PRO A 233 -7.29 10.35 2.92
N PRO A 234 -7.90 10.75 4.06
CA PRO A 234 -7.24 11.63 5.03
C PRO A 234 -5.92 11.01 5.49
N TYR A 235 -4.86 11.81 5.51
CA TYR A 235 -3.50 11.36 5.82
C TYR A 235 -3.21 11.23 7.33
N ASN A 236 -4.15 11.65 8.17
CA ASN A 236 -4.01 11.71 9.63
C ASN A 236 -2.82 12.59 10.07
N THR A 237 -2.61 13.70 9.36
CA THR A 237 -1.45 14.59 9.55
C THR A 237 -1.60 15.53 10.74
N GLY A 238 -2.82 15.68 11.26
CA GLY A 238 -3.13 16.58 12.38
C GLY A 238 -3.24 18.06 12.01
N GLU A 239 -2.96 18.44 10.75
CA GLU A 239 -3.23 19.77 10.20
C GLU A 239 -4.53 19.79 9.39
N ASP A 240 -5.58 20.41 9.96
CA ASP A 240 -6.93 20.60 9.39
C ASP A 240 -6.94 21.60 8.20
N SER A 241 -6.14 21.39 7.16
CA SER A 241 -6.21 22.25 5.95
C SER A 241 -7.40 21.90 5.04
N PHE A 242 -7.97 20.69 5.19
CA PHE A 242 -9.21 20.24 4.56
C PHE A 242 -10.29 20.02 5.65
N LYS A 243 -11.54 20.48 5.45
CA LYS A 243 -12.64 20.43 6.44
C LYS A 243 -13.18 19.01 6.75
N TYR A 244 -12.38 17.96 6.59
CA TYR A 244 -12.71 16.61 7.06
C TYR A 244 -11.94 16.32 8.34
N ASN A 245 -12.46 15.42 9.18
CA ASN A 245 -11.83 15.07 10.45
C ASN A 245 -10.47 14.38 10.18
N ASP A 246 -9.34 15.09 10.26
CA ASP A 246 -7.99 14.52 10.08
C ASP A 246 -7.31 14.19 11.43
N LYS A 247 -8.11 14.11 12.51
CA LYS A 247 -7.66 13.75 13.86
C LYS A 247 -8.24 12.39 14.25
N PHE A 248 -7.73 11.34 13.64
CA PHE A 248 -8.02 9.98 14.06
C PHE A 248 -6.91 9.49 15.00
N SER A 249 -7.27 8.69 16.02
CA SER A 249 -6.25 7.79 16.56
C SER A 249 -5.85 6.80 15.48
N HIS A 250 -4.61 6.32 15.48
CA HIS A 250 -4.12 5.28 14.54
C HIS A 250 -5.11 4.11 14.38
N SER A 251 -5.63 3.59 15.49
CA SER A 251 -6.66 2.54 15.49
C SER A 251 -7.97 2.92 14.80
N SER A 252 -8.41 4.17 14.97
CA SER A 252 -9.62 4.69 14.33
C SER A 252 -9.42 4.84 12.82
N TRP A 253 -8.25 5.31 12.40
CA TRP A 253 -7.91 5.46 10.99
C TRP A 253 -7.84 4.11 10.28
N LEU A 254 -7.20 3.12 10.89
CA LEU A 254 -7.14 1.76 10.33
C LEU A 254 -8.52 1.12 10.22
N THR A 255 -9.38 1.28 11.24
CA THR A 255 -10.77 0.79 11.18
C THR A 255 -11.56 1.48 10.07
N PHE A 256 -11.42 2.82 9.97
CA PHE A 256 -12.04 3.63 8.92
C PHE A 256 -11.67 3.14 7.52
N MET A 257 -10.37 2.92 7.28
CA MET A 257 -9.84 2.45 6.01
C MET A 257 -10.25 1.00 5.72
N LYS A 258 -10.13 0.10 6.71
CA LYS A 258 -10.48 -1.32 6.58
C LYS A 258 -11.89 -1.51 6.06
N ASN A 259 -12.89 -0.90 6.72
CA ASN A 259 -14.30 -1.07 6.35
C ASN A 259 -14.57 -0.62 4.89
N ARG A 260 -13.85 0.40 4.40
CA ARG A 260 -14.02 0.95 3.05
C ARG A 260 -13.24 0.15 1.99
N LEU A 261 -12.04 -0.30 2.32
CA LEU A 261 -11.20 -1.10 1.43
C LEU A 261 -11.80 -2.50 1.21
N GLU A 262 -12.41 -3.10 2.24
CA GLU A 262 -13.11 -4.39 2.14
C GLU A 262 -14.24 -4.34 1.10
N ILE A 263 -15.15 -3.35 1.21
CA ILE A 263 -16.24 -3.19 0.23
C ILE A 263 -15.71 -2.77 -1.15
N ALA A 264 -14.68 -1.92 -1.22
CA ALA A 264 -14.04 -1.53 -2.48
C ALA A 264 -13.47 -2.73 -3.26
N LYS A 265 -12.84 -3.68 -2.56
CA LYS A 265 -12.35 -4.93 -3.18
C LYS A 265 -13.48 -5.73 -3.83
N THR A 266 -14.68 -5.76 -3.22
CA THR A 266 -15.82 -6.48 -3.80
C THR A 266 -16.36 -5.82 -5.06
N LEU A 267 -16.24 -4.49 -5.17
CA LEU A 267 -16.69 -3.71 -6.33
C LEU A 267 -15.78 -3.93 -7.55
N LEU A 268 -14.49 -4.14 -7.34
CA LEU A 268 -13.52 -4.33 -8.41
C LEU A 268 -13.88 -5.55 -9.29
N ALA A 269 -13.72 -5.38 -10.61
CA ALA A 269 -13.63 -6.49 -11.56
C ALA A 269 -12.36 -7.32 -11.29
N ASP A 270 -12.30 -8.56 -11.78
CA ASP A 270 -11.17 -9.46 -11.52
C ASP A 270 -9.84 -8.90 -12.08
N ASP A 271 -9.90 -8.22 -13.22
CA ASP A 271 -8.81 -7.47 -13.83
C ASP A 271 -8.72 -6.01 -13.33
N GLY A 272 -9.43 -5.69 -12.24
CA GLY A 272 -9.54 -4.35 -11.68
C GLY A 272 -8.39 -4.01 -10.73
N ILE A 273 -8.10 -2.71 -10.63
CA ILE A 273 -7.02 -2.17 -9.79
C ILE A 273 -7.51 -1.08 -8.84
N ILE A 274 -6.87 -0.96 -7.70
CA ILE A 274 -7.04 0.14 -6.75
C ILE A 274 -5.73 0.88 -6.54
N LEU A 275 -5.80 2.20 -6.52
CA LEU A 275 -4.72 3.12 -6.18
C LEU A 275 -5.11 3.88 -4.92
N VAL A 276 -4.25 3.83 -3.90
CA VAL A 276 -4.45 4.53 -2.64
C VAL A 276 -3.26 5.45 -2.41
N GLN A 277 -3.52 6.75 -2.43
CA GLN A 277 -2.50 7.76 -2.14
C GLN A 277 -2.35 7.98 -0.64
N ILE A 278 -1.13 8.21 -0.18
CA ILE A 278 -0.82 8.45 1.22
C ILE A 278 0.46 9.28 1.36
N ASP A 279 0.50 10.15 2.38
CA ASP A 279 1.74 10.85 2.71
C ASP A 279 2.79 9.88 3.27
N ASN A 280 4.04 10.18 2.95
CA ASN A 280 5.21 9.53 3.52
C ASN A 280 5.77 10.29 4.73
N SER A 281 5.16 11.43 5.05
CA SER A 281 5.59 12.32 6.12
C SER A 281 4.88 11.93 7.41
N PRO A 282 5.59 11.84 8.54
CA PRO A 282 4.94 11.60 9.82
C PRO A 282 4.12 12.83 10.23
N SER A 283 2.98 12.59 10.87
CA SER A 283 2.11 13.63 11.45
C SER A 283 2.78 14.37 12.62
N SER A 284 3.81 13.76 13.21
CA SER A 284 4.56 14.25 14.37
C SER A 284 6.00 13.74 14.29
N LEU A 285 6.97 14.52 14.78
CA LEU A 285 8.38 14.08 14.88
C LEU A 285 8.59 12.83 15.76
N ARG A 286 7.55 12.39 16.48
CA ARG A 286 7.59 11.24 17.39
C ARG A 286 6.91 9.99 16.84
N GLU A 287 6.33 10.06 15.64
CA GLU A 287 5.52 8.97 15.08
C GLU A 287 5.97 8.64 13.65
N SER A 288 5.65 7.43 13.19
CA SER A 288 5.85 7.01 11.80
C SER A 288 4.63 7.37 10.95
N PRO A 289 4.76 7.56 9.62
CA PRO A 289 3.61 7.77 8.74
C PRO A 289 2.71 6.53 8.64
N GLU A 290 1.45 6.75 8.28
CA GLU A 290 0.44 5.69 8.09
C GLU A 290 0.78 4.72 6.94
N TYR A 291 1.68 5.11 6.02
CA TYR A 291 2.09 4.30 4.87
C TYR A 291 2.41 2.83 5.23
N GLY A 292 3.18 2.61 6.30
CA GLY A 292 3.56 1.26 6.72
C GLY A 292 2.35 0.41 7.14
N TYR A 293 1.43 1.00 7.90
CA TYR A 293 0.22 0.31 8.36
C TYR A 293 -0.78 0.10 7.23
N LEU A 294 -0.93 1.07 6.32
CA LEU A 294 -1.74 0.94 5.13
C LEU A 294 -1.27 -0.21 4.25
N LEU A 295 0.04 -0.36 4.05
CA LEU A 295 0.60 -1.48 3.29
C LEU A 295 0.23 -2.83 3.91
N VAL A 296 0.35 -2.96 5.23
CA VAL A 296 -0.04 -4.18 5.97
C VAL A 296 -1.54 -4.46 5.84
N LEU A 297 -2.37 -3.43 5.99
CA LEU A 297 -3.82 -3.55 5.85
C LEU A 297 -4.23 -3.96 4.42
N MET A 298 -3.60 -3.36 3.41
CA MET A 298 -3.81 -3.71 2.00
C MET A 298 -3.36 -5.15 1.71
N ASP A 299 -2.23 -5.59 2.28
CA ASP A 299 -1.78 -6.98 2.20
C ASP A 299 -2.77 -7.96 2.82
N GLU A 300 -3.41 -7.60 3.95
CA GLU A 300 -4.45 -8.41 4.58
C GLU A 300 -5.70 -8.50 3.69
N ILE A 301 -6.21 -7.37 3.20
CA ILE A 301 -7.46 -7.30 2.45
C ILE A 301 -7.29 -7.86 1.04
N PHE A 302 -6.27 -7.44 0.30
CA PHE A 302 -6.07 -7.79 -1.11
C PHE A 302 -5.18 -9.02 -1.31
N THR A 303 -4.52 -9.51 -0.27
CA THR A 303 -3.44 -10.51 -0.30
C THR A 303 -2.16 -9.97 -0.93
N ARG A 304 -1.03 -10.28 -0.31
CA ARG A 304 0.30 -9.80 -0.74
C ARG A 304 0.67 -10.16 -2.18
N LYS A 305 0.19 -11.29 -2.71
CA LYS A 305 0.43 -11.69 -4.11
C LYS A 305 -0.18 -10.71 -5.13
N ASN A 306 -1.16 -9.90 -4.69
CA ASN A 306 -1.88 -8.96 -5.54
C ASN A 306 -1.31 -7.52 -5.47
N TYR A 307 -0.24 -7.32 -4.70
CA TYR A 307 0.52 -6.08 -4.75
C TYR A 307 1.11 -5.89 -6.15
N VAL A 308 0.92 -4.71 -6.74
CA VAL A 308 1.47 -4.39 -8.06
C VAL A 308 2.74 -3.56 -7.92
N THR A 309 2.62 -2.36 -7.33
CA THR A 309 3.74 -1.43 -7.16
C THR A 309 3.38 -0.27 -6.22
N THR A 310 4.37 0.54 -5.85
CA THR A 310 4.20 1.84 -5.19
C THR A 310 4.77 2.91 -6.09
N PHE A 311 3.96 3.88 -6.50
CA PHE A 311 4.44 5.07 -7.21
C PHE A 311 4.89 6.13 -6.21
N THR A 312 6.04 6.75 -6.48
CA THR A 312 6.50 7.92 -5.73
C THR A 312 6.07 9.19 -6.45
N TRP A 313 5.13 9.93 -5.89
CA TRP A 313 4.67 11.19 -6.45
C TRP A 313 5.46 12.36 -5.86
N LYS A 314 6.19 13.11 -6.71
CA LYS A 314 6.91 14.32 -6.30
C LYS A 314 5.95 15.51 -6.22
N LYS A 315 5.36 15.77 -5.05
CA LYS A 315 4.44 16.88 -4.80
C LYS A 315 5.09 18.27 -4.84
N LYS A 316 6.40 18.38 -4.58
CA LYS A 316 7.11 19.68 -4.53
C LYS A 316 8.42 19.64 -5.31
N GLY A 317 8.79 20.76 -5.94
CA GLY A 317 10.03 20.90 -6.70
C GLY A 317 11.29 20.75 -5.84
N ASN A 318 11.32 21.45 -4.70
CA ASN A 318 12.41 21.47 -3.71
C ASN A 318 11.86 21.26 -2.31
N ALA A 319 12.70 20.75 -1.41
CA ALA A 319 12.37 20.65 0.01
C ALA A 319 12.26 22.05 0.63
N SER A 320 11.30 22.22 1.55
CA SER A 320 11.20 23.45 2.35
C SER A 320 12.32 23.49 3.39
N ASN A 321 12.77 24.68 3.77
CA ASN A 321 13.73 24.86 4.86
C ASN A 321 13.06 24.51 6.18
N THR A 322 13.21 23.26 6.61
CA THR A 322 12.71 22.75 7.89
C THR A 322 13.73 23.04 8.98
N LYS A 323 13.30 23.72 10.05
CA LYS A 323 14.17 24.09 11.19
C LYS A 323 14.67 22.85 11.95
N ASP A 324 13.82 21.82 12.09
CA ASP A 324 14.04 20.67 12.97
C ASP A 324 13.67 19.31 12.32
N GLY A 325 13.92 19.12 11.02
CA GLY A 325 13.57 17.85 10.36
C GLY A 325 14.00 17.73 8.90
N VAL A 326 13.63 16.61 8.27
CA VAL A 326 13.85 16.37 6.84
C VAL A 326 12.65 16.86 6.04
N GLY A 327 12.87 17.82 5.13
CA GLY A 327 11.82 18.29 4.24
C GLY A 327 11.40 17.23 3.23
N THR A 328 10.20 16.68 3.38
CA THR A 328 9.63 15.71 2.45
C THR A 328 9.00 16.43 1.24
N ILE A 329 9.24 15.87 0.05
CA ILE A 329 8.70 16.39 -1.22
C ILE A 329 7.93 15.33 -2.00
N THR A 330 7.78 14.15 -1.42
CA THR A 330 7.19 12.98 -2.06
C THR A 330 6.05 12.42 -1.25
N GLU A 331 5.08 11.83 -1.95
CA GLU A 331 4.00 11.00 -1.42
C GLU A 331 4.07 9.63 -2.11
N SER A 332 3.36 8.65 -1.53
CA SER A 332 3.28 7.30 -2.08
C SER A 332 1.88 7.03 -2.61
N ILE A 333 1.80 6.31 -3.72
CA ILE A 333 0.55 5.79 -4.26
C ILE A 333 0.69 4.28 -4.36
N LEU A 334 0.03 3.57 -3.44
CA LEU A 334 0.00 2.11 -3.43
C LEU A 334 -0.95 1.60 -4.50
N MET A 335 -0.51 0.62 -5.28
CA MET A 335 -1.31 -0.03 -6.31
C MET A 335 -1.47 -1.52 -6.01
N TYR A 336 -2.73 -1.97 -5.91
CA TYR A 336 -3.09 -3.38 -5.79
C TYR A 336 -4.07 -3.77 -6.90
N ALA A 337 -3.94 -5.00 -7.37
CA ALA A 337 -4.95 -5.64 -8.20
C ALA A 337 -5.97 -6.38 -7.34
N LYS A 338 -7.18 -6.61 -7.87
CA LYS A 338 -8.07 -7.61 -7.27
C LYS A 338 -7.52 -9.02 -7.47
N ASP A 339 -7.07 -9.31 -8.69
CA ASP A 339 -6.30 -10.50 -9.02
C ASP A 339 -5.15 -10.10 -9.97
N PHE A 340 -3.91 -10.26 -9.50
CA PHE A 340 -2.73 -9.81 -10.25
C PHE A 340 -2.54 -10.57 -11.57
N GLU A 341 -2.90 -11.86 -11.61
CA GLU A 341 -2.78 -12.65 -12.85
C GLU A 341 -3.78 -12.23 -13.93
N SER A 342 -4.83 -11.51 -13.55
CA SER A 342 -5.89 -11.05 -14.45
C SER A 342 -5.61 -9.66 -15.04
N ILE A 343 -4.61 -8.92 -14.57
CA ILE A 343 -4.33 -7.58 -15.09
C ILE A 343 -3.45 -7.65 -16.35
N THR A 344 -3.79 -6.86 -17.37
CA THR A 344 -2.91 -6.59 -18.51
C THR A 344 -2.48 -5.13 -18.45
N PRO A 345 -1.23 -4.82 -18.06
CA PRO A 345 -0.74 -3.44 -18.04
C PRO A 345 -0.74 -2.90 -19.47
N ASN A 346 -1.60 -1.92 -19.75
CA ASN A 346 -1.57 -1.19 -21.01
C ASN A 346 -0.42 -0.19 -20.97
N LEU A 347 0.80 -0.70 -21.15
CA LEU A 347 2.01 0.12 -21.32
C LEU A 347 1.90 0.84 -22.65
N GLN A 348 1.23 1.99 -22.66
CA GLN A 348 1.37 2.91 -23.78
C GLN A 348 2.81 3.40 -23.79
N GLU A 349 3.52 3.18 -24.90
CA GLU A 349 4.80 3.84 -25.13
C GLU A 349 4.58 5.35 -25.05
N PHE A 350 5.03 5.97 -23.97
CA PHE A 350 5.06 7.43 -23.89
C PHE A 350 6.18 7.92 -24.80
N LYS A 351 5.84 8.29 -26.03
CA LYS A 351 6.75 9.06 -26.89
C LYS A 351 6.86 10.46 -26.32
N ARG A 352 8.04 10.79 -25.81
CA ARG A 352 8.35 12.14 -25.30
C ARG A 352 8.11 13.13 -26.44
N LYS A 353 7.28 14.14 -26.19
CA LYS A 353 7.03 15.20 -27.18
C LYS A 353 8.14 16.24 -27.09
N TYR A 354 8.81 16.47 -28.19
CA TYR A 354 9.80 17.53 -28.34
C TYR A 354 9.20 18.69 -29.11
N LYS A 355 9.63 19.92 -28.79
CA LYS A 355 9.07 21.12 -29.41
C LYS A 355 9.69 21.43 -30.78
N TYR A 356 10.91 20.97 -31.02
CA TYR A 356 11.70 21.31 -32.21
C TYR A 356 12.19 20.04 -32.90
N THR A 357 12.43 20.17 -34.21
CA THR A 357 12.99 19.11 -35.05
C THR A 357 14.09 19.73 -35.90
N ASP A 358 15.26 19.09 -35.96
CA ASP A 358 16.35 19.57 -36.81
C ASP A 358 16.20 19.11 -38.28
N GLU A 359 17.12 19.55 -39.13
CA GLU A 359 17.15 19.22 -40.56
C GLU A 359 17.28 17.73 -40.88
N ASN A 360 17.76 16.92 -39.92
CA ASN A 360 17.91 15.47 -40.05
C ASN A 360 16.72 14.71 -39.43
N GLY A 361 15.68 15.41 -38.99
CA GLY A 361 14.51 14.81 -38.35
C GLY A 361 14.68 14.48 -36.87
N LEU A 362 15.75 14.94 -36.22
CA LEU A 362 16.00 14.70 -34.81
C LEU A 362 15.17 15.65 -33.95
N GLU A 363 14.33 15.09 -33.09
CA GLU A 363 13.47 15.81 -32.17
C GLU A 363 14.24 16.29 -30.92
N TYR A 364 14.10 17.57 -30.54
CA TYR A 364 14.78 18.16 -29.37
C TYR A 364 13.98 19.28 -28.68
N ASN A 365 14.40 19.62 -27.46
CA ASN A 365 13.96 20.80 -26.72
C ASN A 365 15.13 21.78 -26.51
N LEU A 366 14.82 23.06 -26.34
CA LEU A 366 15.81 24.07 -25.97
C LEU A 366 15.86 24.23 -24.45
N GLU A 367 17.04 24.04 -23.87
CA GLU A 367 17.31 24.25 -22.44
C GLU A 367 18.17 25.51 -22.27
N ASN A 368 17.67 26.49 -21.52
CA ASN A 368 18.46 27.67 -21.15
C ASN A 368 19.38 27.28 -19.98
N PRO A 369 20.71 27.18 -20.16
CA PRO A 369 21.58 26.56 -19.19
C PRO A 369 22.02 27.57 -18.11
N VAL A 370 21.10 28.28 -17.46
CA VAL A 370 21.40 29.30 -16.44
C VAL A 370 20.85 28.94 -15.07
N LYS A 371 21.61 29.26 -14.01
CA LYS A 371 21.22 29.13 -12.60
C LYS A 371 21.60 30.37 -11.79
N THR A 372 21.02 30.54 -10.61
CA THR A 372 21.37 31.63 -9.68
C THR A 372 22.83 31.53 -9.23
N ASN A 373 23.51 32.68 -9.15
CA ASN A 373 24.91 32.82 -8.76
C ASN A 373 25.08 33.66 -7.49
N GLU A 374 24.27 33.38 -6.47
CA GLU A 374 24.25 34.14 -5.21
C GLU A 374 24.35 33.21 -4.00
N GLY A 375 24.78 33.76 -2.86
CA GLY A 375 24.91 33.04 -1.60
C GLY A 375 25.74 31.76 -1.72
N THR A 376 25.25 30.66 -1.15
CA THR A 376 25.92 29.34 -1.19
C THR A 376 25.99 28.73 -2.60
N TYR A 377 25.24 29.26 -3.58
CA TYR A 377 25.22 28.81 -4.97
C TYR A 377 26.22 29.55 -5.87
N LYS A 378 26.93 30.55 -5.34
CA LYS A 378 27.96 31.29 -6.08
C LYS A 378 29.07 30.36 -6.55
N ARG A 379 29.37 30.33 -7.84
CA ARG A 379 30.47 29.57 -8.44
C ARG A 379 31.12 30.42 -9.52
N GLU A 380 32.21 31.09 -9.17
CA GLU A 380 32.94 32.00 -10.07
C GLU A 380 33.49 31.24 -11.29
N THR A 381 33.86 29.97 -11.11
CA THR A 381 34.29 29.06 -12.19
C THR A 381 33.20 28.75 -13.23
N MET A 382 31.94 29.08 -12.96
CA MET A 382 30.80 28.86 -13.86
C MET A 382 30.34 30.16 -14.55
N VAL A 383 31.13 31.23 -14.41
CA VAL A 383 30.93 32.51 -15.08
C VAL A 383 32.07 32.70 -16.07
N PHE A 384 31.88 32.21 -17.28
CA PHE A 384 32.88 32.27 -18.35
C PHE A 384 32.20 32.57 -19.70
N PRO A 385 32.91 33.19 -20.65
CA PRO A 385 32.36 33.39 -22.00
C PRO A 385 32.20 32.05 -22.73
N ILE A 386 31.07 31.87 -23.40
CA ILE A 386 30.89 30.81 -24.41
C ILE A 386 31.04 31.47 -25.77
N ILE A 387 32.10 31.13 -26.50
CA ILE A 387 32.35 31.64 -27.85
C ILE A 387 31.71 30.68 -28.86
N THR A 388 30.83 31.23 -29.71
CA THR A 388 30.14 30.52 -30.80
C THR A 388 30.43 31.22 -32.13
N ALA A 389 29.94 30.66 -33.24
CA ALA A 389 30.05 31.32 -34.55
C ALA A 389 29.22 32.62 -34.63
N GLU A 390 28.16 32.73 -33.83
CA GLU A 390 27.21 33.85 -33.85
C GLU A 390 27.53 34.93 -32.81
N GLY A 391 28.51 34.67 -31.92
CA GLY A 391 28.96 35.64 -30.93
C GLY A 391 29.46 35.02 -29.63
N THR A 392 29.80 35.89 -28.69
CA THR A 392 30.23 35.53 -27.33
C THR A 392 29.11 35.76 -26.34
N PHE A 393 28.75 34.72 -25.59
CA PHE A 393 27.64 34.75 -24.66
C PHE A 393 28.13 34.65 -23.22
N TYR A 394 27.53 35.45 -22.34
CA TYR A 394 27.73 35.43 -20.90
C TYR A 394 26.42 35.04 -20.20
N PRO A 395 26.48 34.43 -19.02
CA PRO A 395 25.29 34.26 -18.22
C PRO A 395 24.77 35.67 -17.81
N PRO A 396 23.45 35.87 -17.69
CA PRO A 396 22.90 37.14 -17.23
C PRO A 396 23.46 37.57 -15.87
N GLU A 397 23.38 38.86 -15.55
CA GLU A 397 23.81 39.37 -14.25
C GLU A 397 23.09 38.63 -13.10
N GLY A 398 23.85 38.28 -12.04
CA GLY A 398 23.36 37.45 -10.93
C GLY A 398 23.13 35.96 -11.27
N LYS A 399 23.41 35.54 -12.53
CA LYS A 399 23.34 34.15 -12.97
C LYS A 399 24.73 33.58 -13.29
N ARG A 400 24.77 32.26 -13.43
CA ARG A 400 25.91 31.47 -13.86
C ARG A 400 25.45 30.37 -14.82
N TRP A 401 26.36 29.80 -15.57
CA TRP A 401 26.06 28.60 -16.35
C TRP A 401 25.72 27.41 -15.44
N ALA A 402 24.78 26.60 -15.90
CA ALA A 402 24.42 25.30 -15.32
C ALA A 402 25.35 24.18 -15.82
N ILE A 403 26.26 24.52 -16.73
CA ILE A 403 27.21 23.66 -17.43
C ILE A 403 28.64 24.14 -17.14
N GLY A 404 29.58 23.19 -17.05
CA GLY A 404 30.99 23.48 -16.82
C GLY A 404 31.71 23.92 -18.10
N ASN A 405 32.94 24.44 -17.94
CA ASN A 405 33.82 24.81 -19.05
C ASN A 405 34.33 23.59 -19.85
N ASN A 406 34.00 22.37 -19.43
CA ASN A 406 34.32 21.12 -20.15
C ASN A 406 33.66 21.02 -21.53
N ILE A 407 32.64 21.85 -21.80
CA ILE A 407 31.99 21.98 -23.11
C ILE A 407 32.80 22.85 -24.08
N LEU A 408 33.87 23.49 -23.61
CA LEU A 408 34.70 24.40 -24.39
C LEU A 408 36.04 23.74 -24.77
N ASP A 409 36.58 24.13 -25.91
CA ASP A 409 37.95 23.83 -26.30
C ASP A 409 38.97 24.71 -25.54
N GLU A 410 40.25 24.50 -25.81
CA GLU A 410 41.36 25.25 -25.21
C GLU A 410 41.32 26.77 -25.48
N ASN A 411 40.56 27.20 -26.51
CA ASN A 411 40.40 28.58 -26.91
C ASN A 411 39.08 29.21 -26.40
N GLY A 412 38.32 28.48 -25.56
CA GLY A 412 37.04 28.94 -25.03
C GLY A 412 35.88 28.88 -26.03
N LYS A 413 36.08 28.23 -27.19
CA LYS A 413 35.00 27.99 -28.16
C LYS A 413 34.22 26.74 -27.79
N ILE A 414 32.93 26.76 -28.09
CA ILE A 414 32.08 25.58 -27.87
C ILE A 414 32.57 24.40 -28.71
N LYS A 415 32.68 23.22 -28.09
CA LYS A 415 33.14 22.01 -28.78
C LYS A 415 32.12 21.57 -29.86
N PRO A 416 32.58 20.97 -30.97
CA PRO A 416 31.71 20.59 -32.09
C PRO A 416 30.61 19.57 -31.76
N ASP A 417 30.80 18.75 -30.73
CA ASP A 417 29.85 17.73 -30.26
C ASP A 417 28.70 18.33 -29.43
N VAL A 418 28.85 19.56 -28.94
CA VAL A 418 27.84 20.24 -28.14
C VAL A 418 26.83 20.91 -29.07
N LYS A 419 25.60 20.38 -29.07
CA LYS A 419 24.50 20.93 -29.87
C LYS A 419 23.84 22.12 -29.15
N TYR A 420 23.80 23.26 -29.82
CA TYR A 420 23.23 24.50 -29.28
C TYR A 420 22.37 25.22 -30.33
N GLU A 421 21.60 26.19 -29.87
CA GLU A 421 20.84 27.12 -30.71
C GLU A 421 20.83 28.48 -30.04
N ILE A 422 20.96 29.55 -30.82
CA ILE A 422 20.81 30.91 -30.33
C ILE A 422 19.47 31.44 -30.82
N LYS A 423 18.65 31.87 -29.88
CA LYS A 423 17.31 32.37 -30.16
C LYS A 423 17.05 33.64 -29.39
N ASP A 424 16.64 34.69 -30.09
CA ASP A 424 16.41 36.01 -29.52
C ASP A 424 17.62 36.56 -28.73
N GLY A 425 18.85 36.26 -29.21
CA GLY A 425 20.10 36.66 -28.56
C GLY A 425 20.47 35.86 -27.30
N ILE A 426 19.74 34.76 -27.01
CA ILE A 426 19.98 33.89 -25.85
C ILE A 426 20.54 32.56 -26.32
N PHE A 427 21.57 32.06 -25.64
CA PHE A 427 22.18 30.76 -25.86
C PHE A 427 21.35 29.63 -25.21
N TYR A 428 21.00 28.60 -25.99
CA TYR A 428 20.31 27.40 -25.53
C TYR A 428 21.08 26.13 -25.91
N LEU A 429 20.97 25.09 -25.09
CA LEU A 429 21.40 23.74 -25.45
C LEU A 429 20.25 22.97 -26.10
N LYS A 430 20.56 22.17 -27.12
CA LYS A 430 19.62 21.22 -27.69
C LYS A 430 19.62 19.94 -26.86
N LYS A 431 18.46 19.60 -26.30
CA LYS A 431 18.25 18.40 -25.48
C LYS A 431 17.36 17.41 -26.22
N ILE A 432 17.99 16.34 -26.69
CA ILE A 432 17.36 15.18 -27.32
C ILE A 432 16.78 14.27 -26.24
#